data_AF-A0AA89BE76-F1
#
_entry.id   AF-A0AA89BE76-F1
#
_cell.length_a   1.000
_cell.length_b   1.000
_cell.length_c   1.000
_cell.angle_alpha   90.00
_cell.angle_beta   90.00
_cell.angle_gamma   90.00
#
_symmetry.space_group_name_H-M   'P 1'
#
loop_
_entity.id
_entity.type
_entity.pdbx_description
1 polymer ?
#
loop_
_entity_poly.entity_id
_entity_poly.type
_entity_poly.pdbx_seq_one_letter_code
_entity_poly.pdbx_strand_id
1 'polypeptide(L)'
;MASSSRQSCFQCEDASSAEFRNGWRLRSGEFAQLCQRCASVFEEGRFCETFHSNDDGWRDCESCGKLVHCGCIVSFHAYLLMDFGGVICMECSKLNFMLVRGD
;
A
#
# COMPACT_ATOMS: atom_id res chain seq x y z
N MET A 1 21.40 24.29 16.41
CA MET A 1 20.20 24.71 15.66
C MET A 1 19.69 23.47 14.92
N ALA A 2 18.57 22.90 15.35
CA ALA A 2 17.95 21.80 14.61
C ALA A 2 17.33 22.39 13.34
N SER A 3 17.82 21.97 12.17
CA SER A 3 17.21 22.32 10.89
C SER A 3 15.79 21.77 10.88
N SER A 4 14.79 22.63 11.10
CA SER A 4 13.39 22.27 10.95
C SER A 4 13.13 22.11 9.45
N SER A 5 13.35 20.90 8.95
CA SER A 5 12.89 20.50 7.62
C SER A 5 11.37 20.65 7.61
N ARG A 6 10.84 21.50 6.73
CA ARG A 6 9.40 21.57 6.48
C ARG A 6 8.96 20.20 6.00
N GLN A 7 8.16 19.52 6.80
CA GLN A 7 7.60 18.22 6.49
C GLN A 7 6.45 18.43 5.50
N SER A 8 6.52 17.77 4.35
CA SER A 8 5.47 17.78 3.33
C SER A 8 4.89 16.38 3.15
N CYS A 9 3.68 16.31 2.61
CA CYS A 9 3.04 15.04 2.31
C CYS A 9 3.86 14.29 1.27
N PHE A 10 4.19 13.03 1.54
CA PHE A 10 4.96 12.19 0.63
C PHE A 10 4.28 12.02 -0.74
N GLN A 11 2.94 12.10 -0.79
CA GLN A 11 2.17 11.86 -2.02
C GLN A 11 1.84 13.12 -2.81
N CYS A 12 1.32 14.15 -2.14
CA CYS A 12 0.80 15.33 -2.82
C CYS A 12 1.64 16.58 -2.57
N GLU A 13 2.78 16.42 -1.87
CA GLU A 13 3.74 17.48 -1.54
C GLU A 13 3.17 18.65 -0.71
N ASP A 14 1.92 18.53 -0.26
CA ASP A 14 1.25 19.53 0.57
C ASP A 14 1.93 19.63 1.94
N ALA A 15 2.44 20.82 2.25
CA ALA A 15 3.05 21.17 3.53
C ALA A 15 2.12 22.01 4.44
N SER A 16 0.90 22.32 3.98
CA SER A 16 -0.08 23.12 4.73
C SER A 16 -0.90 22.30 5.74
N SER A 17 -0.77 20.97 5.70
CA SER A 17 -1.48 20.10 6.62
C SER A 17 -1.06 20.37 8.07
N ALA A 18 -2.03 20.58 8.94
CA ALA A 18 -1.78 20.84 10.36
C ALA A 18 -1.13 19.65 11.07
N GLU A 19 -1.44 18.42 10.61
CA GLU A 19 -0.93 17.18 11.17
C GLU A 19 -0.61 16.17 10.07
N PHE A 20 0.44 15.40 10.28
CA PHE A 20 0.84 14.29 9.42
C PHE A 20 0.63 12.96 10.13
N ARG A 21 0.29 11.93 9.36
CA ARG A 21 0.10 10.56 9.83
C ARG A 21 1.05 9.63 9.11
N ASN A 22 1.41 8.53 9.78
CA ASN A 22 2.30 7.52 9.21
C ASN A 22 1.57 6.72 8.12
N GLY A 23 2.20 6.64 6.96
CA GLY A 23 1.84 5.74 5.87
C GLY A 23 2.62 4.43 5.91
N TRP A 24 3.03 3.94 4.74
CA TRP A 24 3.88 2.76 4.62
C TRP A 24 5.31 3.03 5.13
N ARG A 25 6.03 1.95 5.40
CA ARG A 25 7.43 2.00 5.81
C ARG A 25 8.34 2.23 4.59
N LEU A 26 9.23 3.20 4.69
CA LEU A 26 10.24 3.50 3.69
C LEU A 26 11.44 2.54 3.83
N ARG A 27 12.29 2.48 2.79
CA ARG A 27 13.54 1.70 2.83
C ARG A 27 14.51 2.16 3.92
N SER A 28 14.43 3.42 4.35
CA SER A 28 15.20 3.94 5.49
C SER A 28 14.76 3.34 6.83
N GLY A 29 13.60 2.69 6.89
CA GLY A 29 12.97 2.21 8.12
C GLY A 29 11.97 3.19 8.74
N GLU A 30 12.00 4.46 8.32
CA GLU A 30 11.05 5.49 8.72
C GLU A 30 9.67 5.32 8.04
N PHE A 31 8.67 6.06 8.51
CA PHE A 31 7.34 6.08 7.89
C PHE A 31 7.20 7.22 6.89
N ALA A 32 6.54 6.95 5.75
CA ALA A 32 6.07 7.98 4.84
C ALA A 32 5.10 8.91 5.58
N GLN A 33 5.35 10.21 5.53
CA GLN A 33 4.50 11.19 6.22
C GLN A 33 3.41 11.65 5.27
N LEU A 34 2.15 11.41 5.63
CA LEU A 34 0.99 11.69 4.78
C LEU A 34 0.11 12.77 5.42
N CYS A 35 -0.38 13.72 4.61
CA CYS A 35 -1.43 14.63 5.05
C CYS A 35 -2.72 13.83 5.34
N GLN A 36 -3.65 14.45 6.05
CA GLN A 36 -4.90 13.79 6.47
C GLN A 36 -5.63 13.06 5.34
N ARG A 37 -5.76 13.69 4.16
CA ARG A 37 -6.43 13.10 2.99
C ARG A 37 -5.71 11.85 2.48
N CYS A 38 -4.40 11.95 2.24
CA CYS A 38 -3.62 10.83 1.72
C CYS A 38 -3.55 9.67 2.73
N ALA A 39 -3.47 9.98 4.03
CA ALA A 39 -3.51 8.99 5.09
C ALA A 39 -4.84 8.23 5.14
N SER A 40 -5.98 8.92 5.02
CA SER A 40 -7.30 8.27 4.99
C SER A 40 -7.39 7.24 3.86
N VAL A 41 -6.96 7.61 2.66
CA VAL A 41 -6.98 6.70 1.49
C VAL A 41 -6.03 5.50 1.71
N PHE A 42 -4.88 5.73 2.36
CA PHE A 42 -3.95 4.65 2.72
C PHE A 42 -4.57 3.66 3.71
N GLU A 43 -5.23 4.13 4.75
CA GLU A 43 -5.85 3.31 5.79
C GLU A 43 -7.05 2.51 5.28
N GLU A 44 -7.76 3.04 4.30
CA GLU A 44 -8.82 2.32 3.58
C GLU A 44 -8.28 1.23 2.63
N GLY A 45 -6.96 1.17 2.42
CA GLY A 45 -6.32 0.21 1.52
C GLY A 45 -6.46 0.57 0.03
N ARG A 46 -6.90 1.79 -0.30
CA ARG A 46 -7.20 2.24 -1.68
C ARG A 46 -6.14 3.16 -2.27
N PHE A 47 -4.95 3.21 -1.67
CA PHE A 47 -3.91 4.18 -2.04
C PHE A 47 -3.47 4.04 -3.49
N CYS A 48 -3.09 2.84 -3.91
CA CYS A 48 -2.63 2.60 -5.28
C CYS A 48 -3.76 2.84 -6.28
N GLU A 49 -4.99 2.39 -5.97
CA GLU A 49 -6.15 2.61 -6.84
C GLU A 49 -6.45 4.10 -7.06
N THR A 50 -6.16 4.93 -6.05
CA THR A 50 -6.44 6.37 -6.10
C THR A 50 -5.31 7.16 -6.77
N PHE A 51 -4.05 6.84 -6.46
CA PHE A 51 -2.91 7.68 -6.83
C PHE A 51 -1.99 7.06 -7.90
N HIS A 52 -2.10 5.76 -8.13
CA HIS A 52 -1.26 4.99 -9.07
C HIS A 52 -2.11 4.24 -10.12
N SER A 53 -3.33 4.68 -10.39
CA SER A 53 -4.25 3.99 -11.31
C SER A 53 -3.78 3.91 -12.75
N ASN A 54 -2.85 4.78 -13.14
CA ASN A 54 -2.26 4.83 -14.48
C ASN A 54 -0.82 4.29 -14.52
N ASP A 55 -0.29 3.81 -13.39
CA ASP A 55 1.05 3.22 -13.35
C ASP A 55 1.02 1.82 -13.98
N ASP A 56 2.18 1.34 -14.40
CA ASP A 56 2.34 -0.05 -14.83
C ASP A 56 2.36 -1.03 -13.64
N GLY A 57 2.32 -2.33 -13.91
CA GLY A 57 2.53 -3.36 -12.88
C GLY A 57 1.27 -3.79 -12.12
N TRP A 58 0.09 -3.31 -12.52
CA TRP A 58 -1.17 -3.88 -12.06
C TRP A 58 -1.36 -5.32 -12.57
N ARG A 59 -1.82 -6.19 -11.67
CA ARG A 59 -2.12 -7.59 -11.96
C ARG A 59 -3.42 -8.01 -11.28
N ASP A 60 -4.12 -8.94 -11.89
CA ASP A 60 -5.31 -9.54 -11.28
C ASP A 60 -4.95 -10.54 -10.19
N CYS A 61 -5.69 -10.53 -9.09
CA CYS A 61 -5.70 -11.61 -8.12
C CYS A 61 -6.22 -12.88 -8.78
N GLU A 62 -5.43 -13.94 -8.74
CA GLU A 62 -5.70 -15.20 -9.43
C GLU A 62 -6.95 -15.93 -8.87
N SER A 63 -7.41 -15.55 -7.66
CA SER A 63 -8.61 -16.13 -7.05
C SER A 63 -9.89 -15.32 -7.27
N CYS A 64 -9.82 -13.99 -7.34
CA CYS A 64 -11.03 -13.14 -7.33
C CYS A 64 -11.04 -12.03 -8.39
N GLY A 65 -9.97 -11.88 -9.18
CA GLY A 65 -9.84 -10.84 -10.19
C GLY A 65 -9.64 -9.42 -9.64
N LYS A 66 -9.52 -9.24 -8.33
CA LYS A 66 -9.19 -7.93 -7.73
C LYS A 66 -7.84 -7.45 -8.26
N LEU A 67 -7.78 -6.23 -8.76
CA LEU A 67 -6.53 -5.61 -9.19
C LEU A 67 -5.60 -5.34 -8.00
N VAL A 68 -4.33 -5.69 -8.18
CA VAL A 68 -3.24 -5.52 -7.23
C VAL A 68 -2.09 -4.80 -7.94
N HIS A 69 -1.66 -3.66 -7.41
CA HIS A 69 -0.50 -2.96 -7.94
C HIS A 69 0.78 -3.65 -7.47
N CYS A 70 1.48 -4.37 -8.35
CA CYS A 70 2.75 -5.02 -8.02
C CYS A 70 3.93 -4.06 -8.20
N GLY A 71 5.04 -4.31 -7.50
CA GLY A 71 6.26 -3.50 -7.62
C GLY A 71 6.20 -2.14 -6.92
N CYS A 72 5.09 -1.84 -6.23
CA CYS A 72 4.92 -0.64 -5.43
C CYS A 72 5.11 -0.95 -3.93
N ILE A 73 5.96 -0.19 -3.23
CA ILE A 73 6.19 -0.41 -1.78
C ILE A 73 4.93 -0.20 -0.94
N VAL A 74 3.99 0.61 -1.42
CA VAL A 74 2.73 0.91 -0.74
C VAL A 74 1.85 -0.35 -0.62
N SER A 75 1.81 -1.16 -1.67
CA SER A 75 1.01 -2.38 -1.77
C SER A 75 1.77 -3.63 -1.37
N PHE A 76 2.99 -3.52 -0.82
CA PHE A 76 3.82 -4.67 -0.46
C PHE A 76 3.12 -5.66 0.48
N HIS A 77 2.26 -5.17 1.37
CA HIS A 77 1.48 -6.00 2.30
C HIS A 77 0.05 -6.32 1.78
N ALA A 78 -0.27 -6.01 0.53
CA ALA A 78 -1.60 -6.19 -0.04
C ALA A 78 -1.77 -7.51 -0.83
N TYR A 79 -0.68 -8.23 -1.11
CA TYR A 79 -0.71 -9.48 -1.87
C TYR A 79 0.43 -10.43 -1.51
N LEU A 80 0.31 -11.67 -1.98
CA LEU A 80 1.38 -12.68 -1.98
C LEU A 80 1.72 -13.08 -3.42
N LEU A 81 2.99 -13.38 -3.64
CA LEU A 81 3.46 -14.07 -4.85
C LEU A 81 3.18 -15.56 -4.71
N MET A 82 2.78 -16.21 -5.79
CA MET A 82 2.57 -17.66 -5.83
C MET A 82 3.77 -18.36 -6.47
N ASP A 83 4.07 -19.58 -6.02
CA ASP A 83 5.24 -20.36 -6.46
C ASP A 83 5.22 -20.73 -7.95
N PHE A 84 4.03 -20.84 -8.54
CA PHE A 84 3.83 -21.12 -9.97
C PHE A 84 3.63 -19.86 -10.81
N GLY A 85 3.91 -18.68 -10.24
CA GLY A 85 3.65 -17.39 -10.84
C GLY A 85 2.23 -16.88 -10.58
N GLY A 86 2.02 -15.59 -10.81
CA GLY A 86 0.76 -14.91 -10.46
C GLY A 86 0.79 -14.30 -9.06
N VAL A 87 -0.32 -13.65 -8.69
CA VAL A 87 -0.48 -13.00 -7.39
C VAL A 87 -1.85 -13.30 -6.79
N ILE A 88 -1.92 -13.34 -5.47
CA ILE A 88 -3.19 -13.48 -4.74
C ILE A 88 -3.31 -12.34 -3.71
N CYS A 89 -4.47 -11.68 -3.66
CA CYS A 89 -4.69 -10.61 -2.69
C CYS A 89 -4.72 -11.16 -1.26
N MET A 90 -4.42 -10.31 -0.28
CA MET A 90 -4.33 -10.75 1.12
C MET A 90 -5.65 -11.25 1.71
N GLU A 91 -6.80 -10.83 1.19
CA GLU A 91 -8.09 -11.37 1.61
C GLU A 91 -8.27 -12.83 1.16
N CYS A 92 -7.92 -13.14 -0.10
CA CYS A 92 -7.97 -14.50 -0.63
C CYS A 92 -6.89 -15.40 -0.02
N SER A 93 -5.70 -14.89 0.27
CA SER A 93 -4.65 -15.69 0.90
C SER A 93 -5.05 -16.18 2.29
N LYS A 94 -5.66 -15.32 3.11
CA LYS A 94 -6.15 -15.69 4.45
C LYS A 94 -7.19 -16.80 4.40
N LEU A 95 -8.07 -16.79 3.40
CA LEU A 95 -9.08 -17.84 3.20
C LEU A 95 -8.41 -19.20 2.86
N ASN A 96 -7.43 -19.20 1.96
CA ASN A 96 -6.70 -20.42 1.60
C ASN A 96 -5.92 -21.02 2.79
N PHE A 97 -5.33 -20.20 3.66
CA PHE A 97 -4.68 -20.70 4.88
C PHE A 97 -5.63 -21.35 5.87
N MET A 98 -6.89 -20.87 5.95
CA MET A 98 -7.89 -21.49 6.83
C MET A 98 -8.40 -22.82 6.27
N LEU A 99 -8.55 -22.94 4.95
CA LEU A 99 -8.97 -24.19 4.31
C LEU A 99 -7.93 -25.31 4.47
N VAL A 100 -6.63 -25.00 4.35
CA VAL A 100 -5.54 -26.01 4.48
C VAL A 100 -5.34 -26.51 5.92
N ARG A 101 -5.78 -25.75 6.94
CA ARG A 101 -5.70 -26.16 8.35
C ARG A 101 -6.98 -26.80 8.89
N GLY A 102 -8.03 -26.84 8.08
CA GLY A 102 -9.32 -27.44 8.42
C GLY A 102 -9.45 -28.92 8.05
N ASP A 103 -8.44 -29.49 7.39
CA ASP A 103 -8.33 -30.91 7.02
C ASP A 103 -7.40 -31.68 7.97
#